data_AF-R7QX00-F1
#
_entry.id   AF-R7QX00-F1
#
_cell.length_a   1.000
_cell.length_b   1.000
_cell.length_c   1.000
_cell.angle_alpha   90.00
_cell.angle_beta   90.00
_cell.angle_gamma   90.00
#
_symmetry.space_group_name_H-M   'P 1'
#
loop_
_entity.id
_entity.type
_entity.pdbx_description
1 polymer ?
#
loop_
_entity_poly.entity_id
_entity_poly.type
_entity_poly.pdbx_seq_one_letter_code
_entity_poly.pdbx_strand_id
1 'polypeptide(L)'
;MLKKLRLIEEEEPELHVGWNEKTKDILIKVMGEVQIEVLKTRIEERFGVSVDFGTGHIVYRETIADTVEGVGHFEPLRHYAEVHLRLEPGEEGSGLSFFTECSEDMLAKNWQRLVLTHLKEKEHVGVLTGSAITDMKITLVAGRAHVKHTEGGDFRQATYRALRQGLMQAKSVLLEPWYDFRLEIPEELIGRAMTDIDRRYGTMQPPETKDGKAYLSGSAPVATMQDYAKDVTAYTRGRGRLSLTLAGYRPCHNAEEVIGQIGYDPEADLLNPTGSVFCAHGAGFIVPWQEVKNYMHIEGQEEENHSLEPSFDGSTGRERPVYAEEEWLDPEEIDAILDRTYHANKKESGSTRKWSRPKTRPVYADPVVRSAAKKVQEKEYLLVDGYNVIFAWDELNELAKVNLDGARGKLLDILCDYQGIRGCELIVVFDAYRVAGHPTEISDYHNIHVVFTKEAETADQFIEKFAHENGRRYRVTVATSDGLEQIIIRGAGCALISSRELEAEIADAKKRMNENYVNHKAAQVQEKTKTYLLDDLDEKMAEQIKKIREDGDLSF
;
A
#
# COMPACT_ATOMS: atom_id res chain seq x y z
N MET A 1 10.60 7.37 -33.26
CA MET A 1 10.19 6.15 -33.98
C MET A 1 8.67 6.15 -34.21
N LEU A 2 7.85 6.25 -33.15
CA LEU A 2 6.37 6.29 -33.23
C LEU A 2 5.79 7.25 -34.29
N LYS A 3 6.26 8.50 -34.37
CA LYS A 3 5.81 9.47 -35.41
C LYS A 3 6.08 9.00 -36.85
N LYS A 4 7.18 8.26 -37.07
CA LYS A 4 7.55 7.72 -38.40
C LYS A 4 6.68 6.51 -38.76
N LEU A 5 6.28 5.70 -37.79
CA LEU A 5 5.35 4.58 -38.02
C LEU A 5 3.92 5.05 -38.23
N ARG A 6 3.48 6.13 -37.56
CA ARG A 6 2.18 6.74 -37.84
C ARG A 6 2.08 7.27 -39.28
N LEU A 7 3.18 7.73 -39.87
CA LEU A 7 3.22 8.07 -41.30
C LEU A 7 3.01 6.84 -42.20
N ILE A 8 3.47 5.66 -41.80
CA ILE A 8 3.20 4.41 -42.54
C ILE A 8 1.76 3.96 -42.31
N GLU A 9 1.21 4.15 -41.11
CA GLU A 9 -0.20 3.88 -40.81
C GLU A 9 -1.16 4.79 -41.61
N GLU A 10 -0.80 6.04 -41.87
CA GLU A 10 -1.56 6.93 -42.76
C GLU A 10 -1.61 6.42 -44.21
N GLU A 11 -0.58 5.68 -44.65
CA GLU A 11 -0.51 5.08 -45.98
C GLU A 11 -1.18 3.69 -46.03
N GLU A 12 -1.05 2.90 -44.96
CA GLU A 12 -1.64 1.57 -44.77
C GLU A 12 -2.44 1.52 -43.45
N PRO A 13 -3.74 1.89 -43.48
CA PRO A 13 -4.58 1.99 -42.29
C PRO A 13 -4.76 0.67 -41.53
N GLU A 14 -4.49 -0.47 -42.19
CA GLU A 14 -4.64 -1.81 -41.62
C GLU A 14 -3.55 -2.15 -40.59
N LEU A 15 -2.44 -1.40 -40.56
CA LEU A 15 -1.30 -1.66 -39.66
C LEU A 15 -1.57 -1.33 -38.19
N HIS A 16 -2.58 -0.49 -37.89
CA HIS A 16 -3.04 -0.12 -36.55
C HIS A 16 -1.92 -0.01 -35.50
N VAL A 17 -1.20 1.11 -35.50
CA VAL A 17 0.00 1.31 -34.68
C VAL A 17 -0.40 1.75 -33.28
N GLY A 18 -0.33 0.82 -32.33
CA GLY A 18 -0.52 1.05 -30.90
C GLY A 18 0.80 1.37 -30.19
N TRP A 19 0.74 2.21 -29.16
CA TRP A 19 1.85 2.43 -28.23
C TRP A 19 1.45 1.92 -26.85
N ASN A 20 2.24 1.02 -26.27
CA ASN A 20 2.07 0.62 -24.89
C ASN A 20 2.99 1.46 -24.01
N GLU A 21 2.41 2.34 -23.19
CA GLU A 21 3.17 3.23 -22.32
C GLU A 21 3.96 2.48 -21.23
N LYS A 22 3.47 1.32 -20.79
CA LYS A 22 4.08 0.54 -19.70
C LYS A 22 5.36 -0.16 -20.15
N THR A 23 5.30 -0.87 -21.28
CA THR A 23 6.45 -1.62 -21.80
C THR A 23 7.32 -0.79 -22.74
N LYS A 24 6.83 0.38 -23.16
CA LYS A 24 7.43 1.23 -24.20
C LYS A 24 7.57 0.50 -25.53
N ASP A 25 6.68 -0.46 -25.78
CA ASP A 25 6.63 -1.21 -27.03
C ASP A 25 5.67 -0.56 -28.03
N ILE A 26 5.99 -0.76 -29.30
CA ILE A 26 5.15 -0.37 -30.42
C ILE A 26 4.47 -1.63 -30.93
N LEU A 27 3.15 -1.68 -30.79
CA LEU A 27 2.31 -2.78 -31.25
C LEU A 27 1.84 -2.47 -32.66
N ILE A 28 2.06 -3.40 -33.58
CA ILE A 28 1.61 -3.28 -34.98
C ILE A 28 0.80 -4.54 -35.29
N LYS A 29 -0.38 -4.36 -35.87
CA LYS A 29 -1.20 -5.50 -36.34
C LYS A 29 -0.75 -5.85 -37.75
N VAL A 30 -0.34 -7.10 -37.95
CA VAL A 30 0.18 -7.56 -39.24
C VAL A 30 -0.53 -8.86 -39.62
N MET A 31 -0.89 -9.01 -40.91
CA MET A 31 -1.68 -10.15 -41.38
C MET A 31 -0.84 -11.40 -41.67
N GLY A 32 0.49 -11.27 -41.75
CA GLY A 32 1.39 -12.39 -41.99
C GLY A 32 2.86 -11.99 -42.09
N GLU A 33 3.74 -13.00 -42.15
CA GLU A 33 5.19 -12.79 -42.10
C GLU A 33 5.76 -12.07 -43.31
N VAL A 34 5.21 -12.30 -44.50
CA VAL A 34 5.64 -11.58 -45.71
C VAL A 34 5.45 -10.07 -45.53
N GLN A 35 4.35 -9.67 -44.89
CA GLN A 35 4.10 -8.26 -44.59
C GLN A 35 5.10 -7.73 -43.55
N ILE A 36 5.52 -8.55 -42.57
CA ILE A 36 6.58 -8.19 -41.60
C ILE A 36 7.90 -7.92 -42.34
N GLU A 37 8.33 -8.80 -43.24
CA GLU A 37 9.57 -8.64 -44.01
C GLU A 37 9.54 -7.41 -44.92
N VAL A 38 8.40 -7.18 -45.59
CA VAL A 38 8.19 -5.99 -46.43
C VAL A 38 8.23 -4.73 -45.58
N LEU A 39 7.65 -4.74 -44.37
CA LEU A 39 7.65 -3.60 -43.47
C LEU A 39 9.06 -3.31 -42.95
N LYS A 40 9.84 -4.34 -42.57
CA LYS A 40 11.26 -4.20 -42.21
C LYS A 40 12.05 -3.51 -43.32
N THR A 41 11.94 -4.03 -44.54
CA THR A 41 12.65 -3.50 -45.71
C THR A 41 12.25 -2.05 -46.00
N ARG A 42 10.94 -1.73 -45.97
CA ARG A 42 10.46 -0.36 -46.18
C ARG A 42 10.94 0.62 -45.12
N ILE A 43 10.95 0.20 -43.84
CA ILE A 43 11.41 1.06 -42.74
C ILE A 43 12.91 1.34 -42.89
N GLU A 44 13.68 0.33 -43.29
CA GLU A 44 15.11 0.45 -43.56
C GLU A 44 15.39 1.39 -44.73
N GLU A 45 14.76 1.17 -45.89
CA GLU A 45 14.97 2.00 -47.10
C GLU A 45 14.56 3.46 -46.90
N ARG A 46 13.43 3.71 -46.21
CA ARG A 46 12.83 5.04 -46.13
C ARG A 46 13.33 5.86 -44.93
N PHE A 47 13.61 5.21 -43.81
CA PHE A 47 14.00 5.89 -42.58
C PHE A 47 15.42 5.59 -42.12
N GLY A 48 16.11 4.65 -42.76
CA GLY A 48 17.48 4.25 -42.41
C GLY A 48 17.58 3.58 -41.05
N VAL A 49 16.50 2.93 -40.58
CA VAL A 49 16.42 2.31 -39.25
C VAL A 49 16.22 0.81 -39.43
N SER A 50 17.12 0.02 -38.84
CA SER A 50 16.94 -1.42 -38.72
C SER A 50 15.95 -1.71 -37.59
N VAL A 51 14.91 -2.51 -37.88
CA VAL A 51 13.86 -2.89 -36.94
C VAL A 51 13.70 -4.40 -36.91
N ASP A 52 13.60 -4.95 -35.71
CA ASP A 52 13.21 -6.34 -35.49
C ASP A 52 11.82 -6.43 -34.87
N PHE A 53 11.07 -7.41 -35.34
CA PHE A 53 9.76 -7.76 -34.79
C PHE A 53 9.97 -8.96 -33.89
N GLY A 54 9.70 -8.80 -32.59
CA GLY A 54 9.63 -9.93 -31.67
C GLY A 54 8.41 -10.79 -31.96
N THR A 55 8.42 -12.03 -31.46
CA THR A 55 7.19 -12.82 -31.32
C THR A 55 6.24 -12.03 -30.43
N GLY A 56 5.04 -11.74 -30.94
CA GLY A 56 4.08 -10.89 -30.23
C GLY A 56 3.87 -11.38 -28.80
N HIS A 57 3.91 -10.47 -27.83
CA HIS A 57 3.72 -10.82 -26.42
C HIS A 57 2.31 -11.37 -26.22
N ILE A 58 2.25 -12.57 -25.64
CA ILE A 58 0.98 -13.19 -25.28
C ILE A 58 0.46 -12.42 -24.07
N VAL A 59 -0.77 -11.91 -24.20
CA VAL A 59 -1.44 -11.23 -23.09
C VAL A 59 -1.97 -12.32 -22.17
N TYR A 60 -1.30 -12.55 -21.06
CA TYR A 60 -1.81 -13.38 -19.98
C TYR A 60 -2.82 -12.61 -19.13
N ARG A 61 -3.65 -13.34 -18.40
CA ARG A 61 -4.61 -12.80 -17.42
C ARG A 61 -4.49 -13.59 -16.13
N GLU A 62 -5.00 -13.06 -15.03
CA GLU A 62 -4.99 -13.76 -13.74
C GLU A 62 -6.41 -13.85 -13.17
N THR A 63 -6.72 -14.94 -12.47
CA THR A 63 -7.97 -15.10 -11.72
C THR A 63 -7.68 -15.77 -10.37
N ILE A 64 -8.68 -15.94 -9.53
CA ILE A 64 -8.58 -16.62 -8.23
C ILE A 64 -9.31 -17.96 -8.28
N ALA A 65 -8.82 -18.96 -7.55
CA ALA A 65 -9.51 -20.24 -7.40
C ALA A 65 -10.40 -20.31 -6.14
N ASP A 66 -10.01 -19.59 -5.09
CA ASP A 66 -10.64 -19.66 -3.77
C ASP A 66 -11.30 -18.32 -3.41
N THR A 67 -12.41 -18.37 -2.66
CA THR A 67 -13.05 -17.18 -2.10
C THR A 67 -12.24 -16.65 -0.93
N VAL A 68 -11.93 -15.35 -0.92
CA VAL A 68 -11.16 -14.70 0.15
C VAL A 68 -11.72 -13.33 0.51
N GLU A 69 -11.47 -12.90 1.75
CA GLU A 69 -11.75 -11.54 2.19
C GLU A 69 -10.46 -10.70 2.18
N GLY A 70 -10.47 -9.68 1.33
CA GLY A 70 -9.44 -8.69 1.20
C GLY A 70 -9.70 -7.46 2.06
N VAL A 71 -8.75 -7.06 2.90
CA VAL A 71 -8.88 -5.89 3.79
C VAL A 71 -7.86 -4.82 3.44
N GLY A 72 -8.34 -3.62 3.19
CA GLY A 72 -7.53 -2.46 2.88
C GLY A 72 -7.76 -1.36 3.88
N HIS A 73 -6.71 -1.05 4.65
CA HIS A 73 -6.69 0.06 5.58
C HIS A 73 -5.78 1.16 5.02
N PHE A 74 -6.30 2.39 5.03
CA PHE A 74 -5.57 3.56 4.61
C PHE A 74 -5.78 4.68 5.61
N GLU A 75 -4.78 4.84 6.48
CA GLU A 75 -4.76 5.88 7.51
C GLU A 75 -3.42 6.63 7.53
N PRO A 76 -3.10 7.43 6.50
CA PRO A 76 -2.11 8.49 6.67
C PRO A 76 -2.64 9.57 7.62
N LEU A 77 -1.75 10.40 8.17
CA LEU A 77 -2.10 11.52 9.07
C LEU A 77 -3.36 12.28 8.63
N ARG A 78 -4.40 12.29 9.48
CA ARG A 78 -5.72 12.92 9.25
C ARG A 78 -6.55 12.40 8.08
N HIS A 79 -6.21 11.21 7.58
CA HIS A 79 -6.98 10.45 6.60
C HIS A 79 -7.40 9.13 7.21
N TYR A 80 -8.61 8.65 6.93
CA TYR A 80 -9.09 7.35 7.38
C TYR A 80 -10.01 6.73 6.34
N ALA A 81 -9.68 5.55 5.85
CA ALA A 81 -10.59 4.72 5.09
C ALA A 81 -10.26 3.25 5.29
N GLU A 82 -11.31 2.46 5.53
CA GLU A 82 -11.23 1.01 5.69
C GLU A 82 -12.25 0.37 4.74
N VAL A 83 -11.80 -0.62 3.97
CA VAL A 83 -12.61 -1.31 2.96
C VAL A 83 -12.36 -2.81 3.03
N HIS A 84 -13.45 -3.57 3.12
CA HIS A 84 -13.44 -5.03 3.10
C HIS A 84 -14.12 -5.53 1.82
N LEU A 85 -13.36 -6.25 1.01
CA LEU A 85 -13.81 -6.81 -0.26
C LEU A 85 -13.80 -8.33 -0.18
N ARG A 86 -14.93 -8.97 -0.42
CA ARG A 86 -14.98 -10.41 -0.69
C ARG A 86 -14.70 -10.64 -2.16
N LEU A 87 -13.64 -11.40 -2.45
CA LEU A 87 -13.24 -11.80 -3.80
C LEU A 87 -13.68 -13.25 -4.01
N GLU A 88 -14.51 -13.48 -5.02
CA GLU A 88 -15.02 -14.80 -5.39
C GLU A 88 -14.64 -15.10 -6.86
N PRO A 89 -14.35 -16.37 -7.21
CA PRO A 89 -14.17 -16.76 -8.61
C PRO A 89 -15.47 -16.55 -9.40
N GLY A 90 -15.35 -16.00 -10.61
CA GLY A 90 -16.45 -15.80 -11.55
C GLY A 90 -16.56 -16.92 -12.59
N GLU A 91 -17.59 -16.85 -13.43
CA GLU A 91 -17.69 -17.73 -14.61
C GLU A 91 -16.62 -17.35 -15.66
N GLU A 92 -16.11 -18.34 -16.38
CA GLU A 92 -15.12 -18.13 -17.44
C GLU A 92 -15.63 -17.12 -18.49
N GLY A 93 -14.84 -16.07 -18.76
CA GLY A 93 -15.21 -15.02 -19.72
C GLY A 93 -16.28 -14.04 -19.24
N SER A 94 -16.69 -14.09 -17.96
CA SER A 94 -17.61 -13.10 -17.36
C SER A 94 -16.93 -11.75 -17.09
N GLY A 95 -15.60 -11.71 -17.03
CA GLY A 95 -14.84 -10.51 -16.69
C GLY A 95 -14.95 -10.14 -15.22
N LEU A 96 -14.82 -8.85 -14.90
CA LEU A 96 -14.94 -8.35 -13.52
C LEU A 96 -16.36 -7.88 -13.22
N SER A 97 -16.97 -8.49 -12.22
CA SER A 97 -18.31 -8.13 -11.73
C SER A 97 -18.21 -7.55 -10.33
N PHE A 98 -18.88 -6.41 -10.09
CA PHE A 98 -18.77 -5.66 -8.84
C PHE A 98 -20.13 -5.52 -8.15
N PHE A 99 -20.21 -5.91 -6.88
CA PHE A 99 -21.42 -5.89 -6.06
C PHE A 99 -21.19 -5.19 -4.72
N THR A 100 -22.28 -4.83 -4.05
CA THR A 100 -22.26 -4.28 -2.68
C THR A 100 -23.28 -5.01 -1.83
N GLU A 101 -22.85 -5.53 -0.68
CA GLU A 101 -23.69 -6.13 0.36
C GLU A 101 -23.66 -5.30 1.67
N CYS A 102 -22.88 -4.22 1.69
CA CYS A 102 -22.71 -3.35 2.85
C CYS A 102 -24.02 -2.62 3.22
N SER A 103 -24.38 -2.67 4.51
CA SER A 103 -25.48 -1.88 5.07
C SER A 103 -25.25 -0.37 4.89
N GLU A 104 -26.33 0.37 4.62
CA GLU A 104 -26.30 1.84 4.56
C GLU A 104 -25.98 2.47 5.94
N ASP A 105 -26.17 1.73 7.03
CA ASP A 105 -25.86 2.16 8.40
C ASP A 105 -24.35 2.15 8.68
N MET A 106 -23.61 1.23 8.04
CA MET A 106 -22.17 1.08 8.23
C MET A 106 -21.39 2.05 7.33
N LEU A 107 -21.81 2.15 6.07
CA LEU A 107 -21.20 3.04 5.09
C LEU A 107 -22.27 3.68 4.22
N ALA A 108 -22.27 5.01 4.19
CA ALA A 108 -23.23 5.77 3.40
C ALA A 108 -23.12 5.43 1.89
N LYS A 109 -24.27 5.46 1.21
CA LYS A 109 -24.42 5.01 -0.19
C LYS A 109 -23.53 5.76 -1.20
N ASN A 110 -23.20 7.02 -0.90
CA ASN A 110 -22.25 7.81 -1.69
C ASN A 110 -20.85 7.18 -1.69
N TRP A 111 -20.37 6.74 -0.53
CA TRP A 111 -19.06 6.11 -0.38
C TRP A 111 -19.03 4.71 -1.00
N GLN A 112 -20.09 3.92 -0.84
CA GLN A 112 -20.20 2.62 -1.53
C GLN A 112 -20.08 2.78 -3.05
N ARG A 113 -20.77 3.78 -3.62
CA ARG A 113 -20.67 4.09 -5.07
C ARG A 113 -19.28 4.55 -5.47
N LEU A 114 -18.59 5.28 -4.59
CA LEU A 114 -17.23 5.74 -4.84
C LEU A 114 -16.25 4.56 -4.92
N VAL A 115 -16.32 3.63 -3.97
CA VAL A 115 -15.52 2.39 -3.98
C VAL A 115 -15.74 1.59 -5.28
N LEU A 116 -17.01 1.37 -5.66
CA LEU A 116 -17.35 0.68 -6.91
C LEU A 116 -16.84 1.42 -8.16
N THR A 117 -16.78 2.75 -8.11
CA THR A 117 -16.24 3.56 -9.21
C THR A 117 -14.73 3.37 -9.33
N HIS A 118 -14.00 3.39 -8.21
CA HIS A 118 -12.55 3.17 -8.22
C HIS A 118 -12.17 1.74 -8.63
N LEU A 119 -12.99 0.75 -8.29
CA LEU A 119 -12.83 -0.61 -8.78
C LEU A 119 -12.96 -0.70 -10.31
N LYS A 120 -13.80 0.12 -10.94
CA LYS A 120 -14.03 0.14 -12.41
C LYS A 120 -13.10 1.07 -13.18
N GLU A 121 -12.50 2.06 -12.51
CA GLU A 121 -11.69 3.10 -13.15
C GLU A 121 -10.35 2.58 -13.69
N LYS A 122 -9.77 1.58 -13.03
CA LYS A 122 -8.42 1.06 -13.31
C LYS A 122 -8.47 -0.44 -13.61
N GLU A 123 -7.71 -0.89 -14.60
CA GLU A 123 -7.40 -2.32 -14.77
C GLU A 123 -6.43 -2.75 -13.67
N HIS A 124 -6.91 -3.63 -12.79
CA HIS A 124 -6.11 -4.16 -11.69
C HIS A 124 -5.16 -5.25 -12.18
N VAL A 125 -3.96 -5.26 -11.60
CA VAL A 125 -2.91 -6.23 -11.92
C VAL A 125 -2.89 -7.34 -10.87
N GLY A 126 -2.65 -8.56 -11.33
CA GLY A 126 -2.48 -9.75 -10.53
C GLY A 126 -1.10 -9.80 -9.87
N VAL A 127 -0.93 -10.76 -8.97
CA VAL A 127 0.25 -10.87 -8.10
C VAL A 127 1.32 -11.79 -8.69
N LEU A 128 0.96 -12.67 -9.63
CA LEU A 128 1.90 -13.67 -10.16
C LEU A 128 2.79 -13.11 -11.26
N THR A 129 2.19 -12.41 -12.23
CA THR A 129 2.89 -11.95 -13.43
C THR A 129 2.68 -10.46 -13.71
N GLY A 130 1.91 -9.78 -12.86
CA GLY A 130 1.45 -8.41 -13.12
C GLY A 130 0.43 -8.34 -14.26
N SER A 131 -0.13 -9.48 -14.67
CA SER A 131 -1.14 -9.56 -15.72
C SER A 131 -2.47 -9.05 -15.20
N ALA A 132 -3.32 -8.52 -16.08
CA ALA A 132 -4.60 -7.97 -15.64
C ALA A 132 -5.55 -9.07 -15.13
N ILE A 133 -6.25 -8.79 -14.04
CA ILE A 133 -7.20 -9.76 -13.45
C ILE A 133 -8.50 -9.86 -14.26
N THR A 134 -9.12 -11.04 -14.26
CA THR A 134 -10.39 -11.31 -14.94
C THR A 134 -11.18 -12.42 -14.23
N ASP A 135 -12.45 -12.54 -14.59
CA ASP A 135 -13.37 -13.60 -14.14
C ASP A 135 -13.46 -13.67 -12.62
N MET A 136 -13.74 -12.53 -12.00
CA MET A 136 -13.85 -12.38 -10.56
C MET A 136 -15.10 -11.59 -10.20
N LYS A 137 -15.76 -12.04 -9.13
CA LYS A 137 -16.84 -11.33 -8.47
C LYS A 137 -16.28 -10.65 -7.22
N ILE A 138 -16.32 -9.33 -7.20
CA ILE A 138 -15.79 -8.49 -6.13
C ILE A 138 -16.97 -7.83 -5.41
N THR A 139 -17.18 -8.20 -4.15
CA THR A 139 -18.31 -7.74 -3.34
C THR A 139 -17.82 -6.88 -2.19
N LEU A 140 -18.31 -5.65 -2.07
CA LEU A 140 -18.08 -4.81 -0.89
C LEU A 140 -18.94 -5.30 0.27
N VAL A 141 -18.30 -5.90 1.29
CA VAL A 141 -18.99 -6.47 2.47
C VAL A 141 -19.11 -5.43 3.56
N ALA A 142 -18.01 -4.78 3.90
CA ALA A 142 -17.93 -3.80 4.98
C ALA A 142 -16.99 -2.65 4.61
N GLY A 143 -17.17 -1.52 5.28
CA GLY A 143 -16.25 -0.40 5.16
C GLY A 143 -16.56 0.68 6.19
N ARG A 144 -15.55 1.47 6.54
CA ARG A 144 -15.66 2.51 7.56
C ARG A 144 -15.09 3.82 7.07
N ALA A 145 -15.82 4.90 7.35
CA ALA A 145 -15.43 6.27 7.10
C ALA A 145 -15.42 7.04 8.42
N HIS A 146 -14.52 8.01 8.54
CA HIS A 146 -14.52 9.04 9.57
C HIS A 146 -15.13 10.35 9.03
N VAL A 147 -16.00 10.98 9.81
CA VAL A 147 -16.80 12.15 9.35
C VAL A 147 -15.93 13.36 8.97
N LYS A 148 -14.77 13.54 9.63
CA LYS A 148 -13.88 14.69 9.42
C LYS A 148 -12.59 14.36 8.67
N HIS A 149 -12.25 13.08 8.58
CA HIS A 149 -10.93 12.62 8.15
C HIS A 149 -11.01 11.67 6.96
N THR A 150 -12.18 11.51 6.33
CA THR A 150 -12.29 10.70 5.12
C THR A 150 -12.54 11.59 3.92
N GLU A 151 -11.62 11.52 2.98
CA GLU A 151 -11.74 12.14 1.67
C GLU A 151 -11.97 11.09 0.58
N GLY A 152 -12.40 11.55 -0.60
CA GLY A 152 -12.63 10.64 -1.72
C GLY A 152 -11.38 9.88 -2.18
N GLY A 153 -10.19 10.48 -2.01
CA GLY A 153 -8.91 9.85 -2.34
C GLY A 153 -8.54 8.68 -1.43
N ASP A 154 -9.03 8.67 -0.19
CA ASP A 154 -8.68 7.67 0.81
C ASP A 154 -9.31 6.32 0.48
N PHE A 155 -10.60 6.34 0.10
CA PHE A 155 -11.30 5.14 -0.36
C PHE A 155 -10.66 4.54 -1.61
N ARG A 156 -10.09 5.36 -2.51
CA ARG A 156 -9.34 4.84 -3.67
C ARG A 156 -8.16 3.99 -3.21
N GLN A 157 -7.35 4.51 -2.28
CA GLN A 157 -6.17 3.81 -1.79
C GLN A 157 -6.54 2.56 -0.98
N ALA A 158 -7.52 2.67 -0.08
CA ALA A 158 -8.02 1.54 0.71
C ALA A 158 -8.55 0.42 -0.20
N THR A 159 -9.35 0.76 -1.23
CA THR A 159 -9.90 -0.21 -2.17
C THR A 159 -8.81 -0.98 -2.93
N TYR A 160 -7.77 -0.28 -3.41
CA TYR A 160 -6.68 -0.93 -4.16
C TYR A 160 -5.86 -1.84 -3.25
N ARG A 161 -5.62 -1.43 -2.01
CA ARG A 161 -4.92 -2.25 -1.01
C ARG A 161 -5.76 -3.47 -0.60
N ALA A 162 -7.07 -3.31 -0.42
CA ALA A 162 -7.99 -4.41 -0.11
C ALA A 162 -7.96 -5.48 -1.20
N LEU A 163 -8.08 -5.07 -2.46
CA LEU A 163 -8.02 -5.98 -3.60
C LEU A 163 -6.66 -6.68 -3.66
N ARG A 164 -5.56 -5.91 -3.50
CA ARG A 164 -4.21 -6.45 -3.58
C ARG A 164 -3.91 -7.44 -2.45
N GLN A 165 -4.30 -7.13 -1.22
CA GLN A 165 -4.15 -8.02 -0.07
C GLN A 165 -4.99 -9.29 -0.22
N GLY A 166 -6.22 -9.17 -0.75
CA GLY A 166 -7.04 -10.33 -1.09
C GLY A 166 -6.37 -11.22 -2.15
N LEU A 167 -5.82 -10.64 -3.22
CA LEU A 167 -5.09 -11.40 -4.25
C LEU A 167 -3.83 -12.11 -3.71
N MET A 168 -3.13 -11.52 -2.74
CA MET A 168 -1.96 -12.15 -2.10
C MET A 168 -2.36 -13.32 -1.20
N GLN A 169 -3.56 -13.30 -0.62
CA GLN A 169 -4.09 -14.39 0.20
C GLN A 169 -4.78 -15.48 -0.63
N ALA A 170 -5.38 -15.09 -1.76
CA ALA A 170 -6.02 -16.02 -2.67
C ALA A 170 -5.00 -16.90 -3.39
N LYS A 171 -5.42 -18.12 -3.71
CA LYS A 171 -4.73 -18.93 -4.69
C LYS A 171 -4.98 -18.36 -6.10
N SER A 172 -4.07 -17.48 -6.53
CA SER A 172 -4.09 -16.89 -7.86
C SER A 172 -3.73 -17.94 -8.93
N VAL A 173 -4.41 -17.89 -10.07
CA VAL A 173 -4.24 -18.78 -11.21
C VAL A 173 -3.94 -17.95 -12.45
N LEU A 174 -2.86 -18.29 -13.15
CA LEU A 174 -2.51 -17.68 -14.42
C LEU A 174 -3.40 -18.26 -15.53
N LEU A 175 -4.00 -17.39 -16.32
CA LEU A 175 -4.78 -17.72 -17.49
C LEU A 175 -4.02 -17.32 -18.75
N GLU A 176 -4.04 -18.21 -19.73
CA GLU A 176 -3.52 -17.95 -21.06
C GLU A 176 -4.67 -17.92 -22.08
N PRO A 177 -4.52 -17.19 -23.20
CA PRO A 177 -5.51 -17.20 -24.26
C PRO A 177 -5.46 -18.54 -25.01
N TRP A 178 -6.63 -19.00 -25.45
CA TRP A 178 -6.81 -20.22 -26.23
C TRP A 178 -7.45 -19.90 -27.59
N TYR A 179 -6.99 -20.58 -28.64
CA TYR A 179 -7.62 -20.57 -29.95
C TYR A 179 -8.51 -21.79 -30.13
N ASP A 180 -9.71 -21.57 -30.65
CA ASP A 180 -10.46 -22.59 -31.36
C ASP A 180 -9.91 -22.70 -32.77
N PHE A 181 -9.35 -23.87 -33.09
CA PHE A 181 -8.78 -24.14 -34.39
C PHE A 181 -9.71 -25.03 -35.21
N ARG A 182 -9.70 -24.76 -36.52
CA ARG A 182 -10.25 -25.64 -37.54
C ARG A 182 -9.18 -25.92 -38.57
N LEU A 183 -8.72 -27.15 -38.60
CA LEU A 183 -7.66 -27.63 -39.46
C LEU A 183 -8.24 -28.54 -40.55
N GLU A 184 -8.06 -28.13 -41.81
CA GLU A 184 -8.39 -28.92 -42.99
C GLU A 184 -7.12 -29.55 -43.54
N ILE A 185 -7.07 -30.88 -43.64
CA ILE A 185 -5.91 -31.63 -44.16
C ILE A 185 -6.35 -32.84 -44.98
N PRO A 186 -5.48 -33.40 -45.83
CA PRO A 186 -5.72 -34.70 -46.48
C PRO A 186 -5.85 -35.84 -45.45
N GLU A 187 -6.70 -36.84 -45.72
CA GLU A 187 -6.97 -37.98 -44.82
C GLU A 187 -5.70 -38.78 -44.47
N GLU A 188 -4.73 -38.86 -45.39
CA GLU A 188 -3.44 -39.54 -45.19
C GLU A 188 -2.60 -38.99 -44.02
N LEU A 189 -2.85 -37.74 -43.62
CA LEU A 189 -2.03 -36.99 -42.66
C LEU A 189 -2.72 -36.75 -41.30
N ILE A 190 -3.90 -37.35 -41.08
CA ILE A 190 -4.67 -37.18 -39.84
C ILE A 190 -3.83 -37.57 -38.61
N GLY A 191 -3.21 -38.75 -38.62
CA GLY A 191 -2.48 -39.26 -37.45
C GLY A 191 -1.33 -38.34 -37.01
N ARG A 192 -0.65 -37.72 -37.97
CA ARG A 192 0.41 -36.72 -37.68
C ARG A 192 -0.18 -35.47 -37.05
N ALA A 193 -1.24 -34.91 -37.64
CA ALA A 193 -1.88 -33.71 -37.13
C ALA A 193 -2.42 -33.92 -35.70
N MET A 194 -3.00 -35.10 -35.41
CA MET A 194 -3.45 -35.44 -34.06
C MET A 194 -2.29 -35.46 -33.06
N THR A 195 -1.15 -36.06 -33.44
CA THR A 195 0.04 -36.11 -32.59
C THR A 195 0.63 -34.71 -32.34
N ASP A 196 0.63 -33.85 -33.36
CA ASP A 196 1.17 -32.49 -33.25
C ASP A 196 0.28 -31.61 -32.35
N ILE A 197 -1.04 -31.76 -32.43
CA ILE A 197 -1.99 -31.06 -31.54
C ILE A 197 -1.85 -31.53 -30.09
N ASP A 198 -1.73 -32.85 -29.87
CA ASP A 198 -1.54 -33.43 -28.54
C ASP A 198 -0.23 -32.95 -27.89
N ARG A 199 0.87 -32.93 -28.66
CA ARG A 199 2.16 -32.35 -28.25
C ARG A 199 2.09 -30.85 -27.91
N ARG A 200 1.08 -30.15 -28.40
CA ARG A 200 0.86 -28.71 -28.18
C ARG A 200 -0.17 -28.44 -27.08
N TYR A 201 -0.54 -29.46 -26.31
CA TYR A 201 -1.54 -29.40 -25.24
C TYR A 201 -2.92 -28.96 -25.73
N GLY A 202 -3.25 -29.27 -26.98
CA GLY A 202 -4.55 -28.98 -27.56
C GLY A 202 -5.58 -30.06 -27.27
N THR A 203 -6.80 -29.64 -26.94
CA THR A 203 -7.96 -30.53 -26.85
C THR A 203 -8.61 -30.64 -28.22
N MET A 204 -8.84 -31.85 -28.70
CA MET A 204 -9.42 -32.08 -30.03
C MET A 204 -10.74 -32.85 -29.99
N GLN A 205 -11.62 -32.52 -30.92
CA GLN A 205 -12.86 -33.23 -31.19
C GLN A 205 -12.63 -34.36 -32.20
N PRO A 206 -13.54 -35.33 -32.32
CA PRO A 206 -13.43 -36.39 -33.32
C PRO A 206 -13.32 -35.81 -34.75
N PRO A 207 -12.37 -36.29 -35.57
CA PRO A 207 -12.17 -35.78 -36.92
C PRO A 207 -13.39 -36.08 -37.81
N GLU A 208 -13.88 -35.06 -38.52
CA GLU A 208 -14.88 -35.24 -39.57
C GLU A 208 -14.20 -35.45 -40.92
N THR A 209 -14.55 -36.50 -41.64
CA THR A 209 -14.03 -36.74 -42.99
C THR A 209 -15.11 -36.45 -44.03
N LYS A 210 -14.84 -35.53 -44.96
CA LYS A 210 -15.71 -35.19 -46.09
C LYS A 210 -14.88 -35.00 -47.35
N ASP A 211 -15.32 -35.61 -48.46
CA ASP A 211 -14.72 -35.46 -49.80
C ASP A 211 -13.20 -35.70 -49.86
N GLY A 212 -12.69 -36.72 -49.14
CA GLY A 212 -11.25 -37.04 -49.09
C GLY A 212 -10.40 -36.05 -48.31
N LYS A 213 -11.04 -35.14 -47.56
CA LYS A 213 -10.40 -34.20 -46.63
C LYS A 213 -10.91 -34.44 -45.21
N ALA A 214 -10.00 -34.30 -44.26
CA ALA A 214 -10.27 -34.37 -42.85
C ALA A 214 -10.33 -32.97 -42.25
N TYR A 215 -11.33 -32.76 -41.40
CA TYR A 215 -11.54 -31.54 -40.63
C TYR A 215 -11.35 -31.89 -39.15
N LEU A 216 -10.30 -31.32 -38.56
CA LEU A 216 -10.01 -31.41 -37.14
C LEU A 216 -10.42 -30.09 -36.50
N SER A 217 -11.31 -30.18 -35.51
CA SER A 217 -11.73 -29.04 -34.69
C SER A 217 -11.26 -29.27 -33.26
N GLY A 218 -10.86 -28.21 -32.57
CA GLY A 218 -10.41 -28.29 -31.19
C GLY A 218 -10.02 -26.93 -30.65
N SER A 219 -9.51 -26.92 -29.43
CA SER A 219 -8.99 -25.73 -28.78
C SER A 219 -7.54 -25.97 -28.35
N ALA A 220 -6.67 -24.97 -28.49
CA ALA A 220 -5.27 -25.07 -28.04
C ALA A 220 -4.73 -23.72 -27.55
N PRO A 221 -3.72 -23.71 -26.67
CA PRO A 221 -3.06 -22.49 -26.23
C PRO A 221 -2.49 -21.66 -27.39
N VAL A 222 -2.59 -20.33 -27.30
CA VAL A 222 -1.96 -19.42 -28.29
C VAL A 222 -0.44 -19.62 -28.33
N ALA A 223 0.18 -19.84 -27.17
CA ALA A 223 1.64 -19.98 -27.03
C ALA A 223 2.24 -21.07 -27.92
N THR A 224 1.53 -22.19 -28.07
CA THR A 224 2.02 -23.37 -28.80
C THR A 224 1.59 -23.39 -30.28
N MET A 225 0.65 -22.51 -30.67
CA MET A 225 0.02 -22.51 -32.00
C MET A 225 0.56 -21.46 -32.98
N GLN A 226 1.36 -20.48 -32.54
CA GLN A 226 1.86 -19.39 -33.40
C GLN A 226 2.63 -19.91 -34.64
N ASP A 227 3.50 -20.91 -34.47
CA ASP A 227 4.29 -21.47 -35.58
C ASP A 227 3.60 -22.64 -36.31
N TYR A 228 2.50 -23.15 -35.77
CA TYR A 228 1.87 -24.37 -36.30
C TYR A 228 1.31 -24.19 -37.71
N ALA A 229 0.89 -22.98 -38.09
CA ALA A 229 0.43 -22.69 -39.45
C ALA A 229 1.52 -22.99 -40.52
N LYS A 230 2.79 -22.75 -40.19
CA LYS A 230 3.93 -23.04 -41.08
C LYS A 230 4.18 -24.54 -41.16
N ASP A 231 4.19 -25.21 -40.00
CA ASP A 231 4.38 -26.65 -39.91
C ASP A 231 3.33 -27.38 -40.76
N VAL A 232 2.05 -27.00 -40.60
CA VAL A 232 0.93 -27.51 -41.39
C VAL A 232 1.17 -27.32 -42.88
N THR A 233 1.53 -26.13 -43.31
CA THR A 233 1.78 -25.83 -44.73
C THR A 233 2.94 -26.68 -45.28
N ALA A 234 4.00 -26.87 -44.49
CA ALA A 234 5.19 -27.62 -44.88
C ALA A 234 4.92 -29.13 -45.04
N TYR A 235 4.28 -29.78 -44.06
CA TYR A 235 4.03 -31.22 -44.15
C TYR A 235 2.87 -31.57 -45.09
N THR A 236 1.89 -30.68 -45.28
CA THR A 236 0.78 -30.89 -46.22
C THR A 236 1.09 -30.47 -47.65
N ARG A 237 2.31 -29.96 -47.92
CA ARG A 237 2.72 -29.40 -49.22
C ARG A 237 1.73 -28.34 -49.72
N GLY A 238 1.24 -27.49 -48.81
CA GLY A 238 0.30 -26.41 -49.10
C GLY A 238 -1.17 -26.82 -49.30
N ARG A 239 -1.53 -28.10 -49.06
CA ARG A 239 -2.93 -28.54 -49.14
C ARG A 239 -3.71 -28.38 -47.83
N GLY A 240 -3.01 -28.09 -46.73
CA GLY A 240 -3.59 -27.89 -45.42
C GLY A 240 -3.99 -26.43 -45.19
N ARG A 241 -5.13 -26.22 -44.52
CA ARG A 241 -5.58 -24.88 -44.12
C ARG A 241 -5.92 -24.88 -42.63
N LEU A 242 -5.24 -24.00 -41.88
CA LEU A 242 -5.52 -23.76 -40.47
C LEU A 242 -6.32 -22.46 -40.33
N SER A 243 -7.46 -22.52 -39.65
CA SER A 243 -8.23 -21.34 -39.25
C SER A 243 -8.23 -21.27 -37.72
N LEU A 244 -7.93 -20.09 -37.16
CA LEU A 244 -7.86 -19.86 -35.72
C LEU A 244 -8.85 -18.76 -35.34
N THR A 245 -9.63 -19.00 -34.28
CA THR A 245 -10.55 -18.02 -33.68
C THR A 245 -10.24 -17.96 -32.19
N LEU A 246 -10.23 -16.77 -31.59
CA LEU A 246 -10.03 -16.65 -30.14
C LEU A 246 -11.23 -17.24 -29.40
N ALA A 247 -11.01 -18.27 -28.59
CA ALA A 247 -12.05 -18.97 -27.83
C ALA A 247 -12.28 -18.32 -26.46
N GLY A 248 -11.22 -17.80 -25.84
CA GLY A 248 -11.24 -17.21 -24.51
C GLY A 248 -9.94 -17.44 -23.76
N TYR A 249 -9.99 -17.34 -22.44
CA TYR A 249 -8.88 -17.59 -21.54
C TYR A 249 -9.14 -18.86 -20.74
N ARG A 250 -8.09 -19.65 -20.48
CA ARG A 250 -8.15 -20.86 -19.65
C ARG A 250 -6.90 -20.98 -18.78
N PRO A 251 -6.92 -21.81 -17.72
CA PRO A 251 -5.76 -22.06 -16.90
C PRO A 251 -4.53 -22.40 -17.74
N CYS A 252 -3.42 -21.73 -17.43
CA CYS A 252 -2.18 -21.86 -18.16
C CYS A 252 -1.58 -23.26 -17.95
N HIS A 253 -1.21 -23.91 -19.06
CA HIS A 253 -0.61 -25.24 -19.03
C HIS A 253 0.81 -25.25 -18.40
N ASN A 254 1.57 -24.16 -18.54
CA ASN A 254 2.95 -24.03 -18.06
C ASN A 254 3.16 -22.81 -17.14
N ALA A 255 2.25 -22.63 -16.17
CA ALA A 255 2.24 -21.45 -15.31
C ALA A 255 3.60 -21.15 -14.62
N GLU A 256 4.28 -22.16 -14.06
CA GLU A 256 5.55 -21.97 -13.34
C GLU A 256 6.67 -21.42 -14.22
N GLU A 257 6.77 -21.90 -15.46
CA GLU A 257 7.77 -21.45 -16.42
C GLU A 257 7.53 -19.99 -16.82
N VAL A 258 6.27 -19.64 -17.08
CA VAL A 258 5.87 -18.26 -17.44
C VAL A 258 6.09 -17.31 -16.28
N ILE A 259 5.73 -17.71 -15.05
CA ILE A 259 5.96 -16.93 -13.84
C ILE A 259 7.47 -16.69 -13.63
N GLY A 260 8.29 -17.74 -13.79
CA GLY A 260 9.74 -17.64 -13.66
C GLY A 260 10.39 -16.75 -14.73
N GLN A 261 9.89 -16.78 -15.97
CA GLN A 261 10.39 -15.92 -17.05
C GLN A 261 10.04 -14.45 -16.85
N ILE A 262 8.83 -14.15 -16.38
CA ILE A 262 8.38 -12.77 -16.16
C ILE A 262 9.07 -12.19 -14.91
N GLY A 263 9.22 -13.00 -13.85
CA GLY A 263 9.93 -12.61 -12.64
C GLY A 263 9.31 -11.39 -11.93
N TYR A 264 7.98 -11.28 -11.96
CA TYR A 264 7.27 -10.17 -11.34
C TYR A 264 7.29 -10.31 -9.81
N ASP A 265 7.79 -9.28 -9.13
CA ASP A 265 7.77 -9.19 -7.67
C ASP A 265 6.63 -8.25 -7.23
N PRO A 266 5.52 -8.79 -6.69
CA PRO A 266 4.41 -7.98 -6.22
C PRO A 266 4.75 -7.07 -5.03
N GLU A 267 5.80 -7.36 -4.23
CA GLU A 267 6.20 -6.52 -3.09
C GLU A 267 7.10 -5.35 -3.50
N ALA A 268 7.81 -5.47 -4.62
CA ALA A 268 8.62 -4.40 -5.20
C ALA A 268 7.79 -3.39 -6.02
N ASP A 269 6.51 -3.68 -6.29
CA ASP A 269 5.62 -2.82 -7.09
C ASP A 269 5.13 -1.60 -6.28
N LEU A 270 5.83 -0.47 -6.45
CA LEU A 270 5.48 0.81 -5.83
C LEU A 270 4.15 1.39 -6.35
N LEU A 271 3.67 0.99 -7.53
CA LEU A 271 2.41 1.47 -8.12
C LEU A 271 1.19 0.70 -7.61
N ASN A 272 1.40 -0.51 -7.08
CA ASN A 272 0.35 -1.37 -6.53
C ASN A 272 0.84 -2.00 -5.20
N PRO A 273 1.03 -1.19 -4.14
CA PRO A 273 1.59 -1.66 -2.89
C PRO A 273 0.71 -2.74 -2.25
N THR A 274 1.34 -3.80 -1.76
CA THR A 274 0.68 -4.96 -1.14
C THR A 274 0.30 -4.73 0.32
N GLY A 275 1.06 -3.90 1.04
CA GLY A 275 0.78 -3.57 2.45
C GLY A 275 -0.39 -2.61 2.64
N SER A 276 -0.92 -2.54 3.86
CA SER A 276 -1.87 -1.50 4.31
C SER A 276 -1.14 -0.40 5.07
N VAL A 277 -1.65 0.84 5.04
CA VAL A 277 -1.02 1.96 5.77
C VAL A 277 -1.81 2.20 7.03
N PHE A 278 -1.17 1.98 8.17
CA PHE A 278 -1.73 2.23 9.50
C PHE A 278 -1.04 3.42 10.13
N CYS A 279 -1.73 4.10 11.04
CA CYS A 279 -1.12 5.13 11.85
C CYS A 279 -0.73 4.55 13.22
N ALA A 280 0.54 4.70 13.61
CA ALA A 280 0.95 4.56 15.00
C ALA A 280 1.73 5.80 15.39
N HIS A 281 1.38 6.42 16.51
CA HIS A 281 2.06 7.61 17.05
C HIS A 281 2.11 8.81 16.08
N GLY A 282 1.11 8.97 15.22
CA GLY A 282 1.04 10.08 14.26
C GLY A 282 1.97 9.93 13.04
N ALA A 283 2.52 8.74 12.78
CA ALA A 283 3.22 8.44 11.54
C ALA A 283 2.56 7.24 10.83
N GLY A 284 2.33 7.38 9.53
CA GLY A 284 1.85 6.28 8.68
C GLY A 284 2.95 5.24 8.51
N PHE A 285 2.78 4.04 9.06
CA PHE A 285 3.66 2.91 8.82
C PHE A 285 2.98 1.88 7.89
N ILE A 286 3.77 1.21 7.08
CA ILE A 286 3.27 0.18 6.15
C ILE A 286 3.27 -1.15 6.90
N VAL A 287 2.09 -1.73 7.07
CA VAL A 287 1.92 -3.09 7.59
C VAL A 287 1.94 -4.06 6.41
N PRO A 288 2.84 -5.06 6.42
CA PRO A 288 2.85 -6.12 5.42
C PRO A 288 1.51 -6.83 5.37
N TRP A 289 1.07 -7.23 4.16
CA TRP A 289 -0.24 -7.84 3.91
C TRP A 289 -0.59 -9.03 4.83
N GLN A 290 0.41 -9.75 5.33
CA GLN A 290 0.31 -10.91 6.22
C GLN A 290 -0.15 -10.52 7.63
N GLU A 291 0.24 -9.33 8.10
CA GLU A 291 -0.01 -8.86 9.45
C GLU A 291 -1.27 -7.98 9.53
N VAL A 292 -1.82 -7.55 8.39
CA VAL A 292 -3.00 -6.68 8.33
C VAL A 292 -4.19 -7.24 9.12
N LYS A 293 -4.39 -8.57 9.12
CA LYS A 293 -5.48 -9.21 9.89
C LYS A 293 -5.34 -9.03 11.40
N ASN A 294 -4.12 -8.86 11.91
CA ASN A 294 -3.87 -8.70 13.35
C ASN A 294 -4.06 -7.25 13.85
N TYR A 295 -4.08 -6.28 12.93
CA TYR A 295 -4.26 -4.85 13.22
C TYR A 295 -5.66 -4.34 12.86
N MET A 296 -6.60 -5.23 12.52
CA MET A 296 -7.96 -4.85 12.12
C MET A 296 -8.73 -4.24 13.30
N HIS A 297 -9.50 -3.17 13.03
CA HIS A 297 -10.40 -2.56 14.01
C HIS A 297 -11.84 -3.12 13.93
N ILE A 298 -12.12 -3.97 12.94
CA ILE A 298 -13.41 -4.60 12.69
C ILE A 298 -13.23 -6.11 12.61
N GLU A 299 -13.99 -6.85 13.43
CA GLU A 299 -14.06 -8.31 13.34
C GLU A 299 -14.79 -8.71 12.06
N GLY A 300 -14.12 -9.49 11.20
CA GLY A 300 -14.77 -10.12 10.04
C GLY A 300 -15.90 -11.03 10.50
N GLN A 301 -17.08 -10.88 9.92
CA GLN A 301 -18.19 -11.80 10.17
C GLN A 301 -17.93 -13.11 9.43
N GLU A 302 -17.17 -14.04 10.02
CA GLU A 302 -17.20 -15.47 9.66
C GLU A 302 -16.40 -16.36 10.66
N GLU A 303 -16.94 -16.54 11.87
CA GLU A 303 -16.68 -17.74 12.68
C GLU A 303 -17.99 -18.25 13.32
N GLU A 304 -18.96 -18.61 12.49
CA GLU A 304 -20.03 -19.53 12.92
C GLU A 304 -20.25 -20.57 11.83
N ASN A 305 -19.43 -21.62 11.85
CA ASN A 305 -19.83 -22.99 11.47
C ASN A 305 -18.63 -23.95 11.61
N HIS A 306 -18.35 -24.40 12.84
CA HIS A 306 -17.95 -25.79 13.02
C HIS A 306 -18.60 -26.38 14.27
N SER A 307 -19.17 -27.55 14.03
CA SER A 307 -20.08 -28.35 14.82
C SER A 307 -19.62 -28.75 16.24
N LEU A 308 -20.63 -28.83 17.12
CA LEU A 308 -20.67 -29.40 18.47
C LEU A 308 -19.93 -30.75 18.65
N GLU A 309 -19.08 -30.87 19.68
CA GLU A 309 -19.09 -31.98 20.67
C GLU A 309 -18.52 -31.50 22.03
N PRO A 310 -18.94 -32.08 23.18
CA PRO A 310 -18.75 -31.49 24.50
C PRO A 310 -17.60 -32.10 25.35
N SER A 311 -16.86 -31.21 26.02
CA SER A 311 -16.20 -31.35 27.34
C SER A 311 -15.25 -32.53 27.64
N PHE A 312 -13.98 -32.22 27.94
CA PHE A 312 -13.34 -32.70 29.17
C PHE A 312 -12.18 -31.78 29.64
N ASP A 313 -12.05 -31.74 30.97
CA ASP A 313 -11.30 -30.85 31.86
C ASP A 313 -9.77 -31.06 31.86
N GLY A 314 -8.99 -30.07 32.32
CA GLY A 314 -7.59 -30.30 32.74
C GLY A 314 -6.55 -29.23 32.39
N SER A 315 -6.56 -28.14 33.14
CA SER A 315 -5.45 -27.20 33.41
C SER A 315 -4.02 -27.56 32.93
N THR A 316 -3.46 -26.73 32.04
CA THR A 316 -2.07 -26.24 32.16
C THR A 316 -1.98 -24.84 31.53
N GLY A 317 -1.83 -23.83 32.38
CA GLY A 317 -1.70 -22.44 31.96
C GLY A 317 -0.40 -22.19 31.20
N ARG A 318 -0.52 -21.76 29.95
CA ARG A 318 0.46 -20.90 29.28
C ARG A 318 -0.23 -19.57 29.04
N GLU A 319 0.21 -18.57 29.78
CA GLU A 319 -0.23 -17.19 29.69
C GLU A 319 -0.01 -16.67 28.26
N ARG A 320 -1.10 -16.24 27.62
CA ARG A 320 -1.05 -15.40 26.41
C ARG A 320 -0.61 -13.99 26.85
N PRO A 321 0.29 -13.31 26.13
CA PRO A 321 0.58 -11.92 26.43
C PRO A 321 -0.69 -11.10 26.14
N VAL A 322 -1.27 -10.53 27.19
CA VAL A 322 -2.26 -9.47 27.08
C VAL A 322 -1.49 -8.27 26.56
N TYR A 323 -1.62 -7.98 25.27
CA TYR A 323 -1.28 -6.64 24.79
C TYR A 323 -2.25 -5.71 25.50
N ALA A 324 -1.69 -4.92 26.43
CA ALA A 324 -2.41 -3.82 27.02
C ALA A 324 -2.87 -2.93 25.87
N GLU A 325 -4.16 -2.64 25.82
CA GLU A 325 -4.68 -1.46 25.16
C GLU A 325 -3.83 -0.28 25.64
N GLU A 326 -2.87 0.15 24.83
CA GLU A 326 -2.29 1.47 25.02
C GLU A 326 -3.40 2.45 24.68
N GLU A 327 -4.06 2.92 25.74
CA GLU A 327 -4.97 4.05 25.73
C GLU A 327 -4.28 5.20 24.97
N TRP A 328 -4.68 5.44 23.73
CA TRP A 328 -4.45 6.72 23.09
C TRP A 328 -5.25 7.76 23.90
N LEU A 329 -4.55 8.77 24.41
CA LEU A 329 -5.12 9.85 25.19
C LEU A 329 -5.96 10.79 24.31
N ASP A 330 -7.01 11.31 24.91
CA ASP A 330 -8.03 12.19 24.33
C ASP A 330 -7.45 13.52 23.79
N PRO A 331 -7.61 13.86 22.50
CA PRO A 331 -7.30 15.18 21.92
C PRO A 331 -7.99 16.33 22.69
N GLU A 332 -9.09 16.02 23.38
CA GLU A 332 -9.83 16.97 24.22
C GLU A 332 -8.99 17.52 25.40
N GLU A 333 -7.97 16.82 25.90
CA GLU A 333 -7.15 17.32 27.01
C GLU A 333 -6.18 18.43 26.57
N ILE A 334 -5.62 18.31 25.36
CA ILE A 334 -4.70 19.29 24.77
C ILE A 334 -5.48 20.52 24.31
N ASP A 335 -6.59 20.32 23.61
CA ASP A 335 -7.54 21.40 23.28
C ASP A 335 -8.03 22.09 24.55
N ALA A 336 -8.29 21.37 25.64
CA ALA A 336 -8.68 21.98 26.91
C ALA A 336 -7.55 22.71 27.65
N ILE A 337 -6.26 22.38 27.43
CA ILE A 337 -5.11 23.13 27.97
C ILE A 337 -4.87 24.39 27.12
N LEU A 338 -4.96 24.26 25.80
CA LEU A 338 -4.88 25.38 24.84
C LEU A 338 -6.06 26.35 25.04
N ASP A 339 -7.29 25.86 25.23
CA ASP A 339 -8.46 26.70 25.51
C ASP A 339 -8.37 27.39 26.89
N ARG A 340 -7.83 26.71 27.92
CA ARG A 340 -7.66 27.29 29.26
C ARG A 340 -6.60 28.39 29.26
N THR A 341 -5.48 28.17 28.60
CA THR A 341 -4.44 29.19 28.41
C THR A 341 -4.98 30.34 27.55
N TYR A 342 -5.90 30.10 26.60
CA TYR A 342 -6.36 31.13 25.67
C TYR A 342 -7.55 31.99 26.15
N HIS A 343 -8.52 31.41 26.87
CA HIS A 343 -9.82 32.05 27.17
C HIS A 343 -9.97 32.67 28.58
N ALA A 344 -8.91 32.73 29.39
CA ALA A 344 -8.96 33.20 30.78
C ALA A 344 -9.48 34.66 31.00
N ASN A 345 -9.62 35.47 29.95
CA ASN A 345 -10.02 36.89 30.06
C ASN A 345 -11.36 37.26 29.37
N LYS A 346 -12.21 36.30 28.99
CA LYS A 346 -13.59 36.63 28.56
C LYS A 346 -14.48 36.86 29.78
N LYS A 347 -14.50 38.09 30.31
CA LYS A 347 -15.59 38.55 31.19
C LYS A 347 -16.86 38.69 30.34
N GLU A 348 -17.77 37.73 30.45
CA GLU A 348 -19.13 37.92 29.96
C GLU A 348 -19.83 39.02 30.77
N SER A 349 -20.06 40.15 30.11
CA SER A 349 -20.98 41.17 30.59
C SER A 349 -22.42 40.68 30.38
N GLY A 350 -23.04 40.23 31.47
CA GLY A 350 -24.49 40.31 31.67
C GLY A 350 -25.30 39.07 31.33
N SER A 351 -25.61 38.26 32.35
CA SER A 351 -27.00 37.91 32.66
C SER A 351 -27.14 37.27 34.05
N THR A 352 -27.82 38.02 34.93
CA THR A 352 -28.76 37.59 35.98
C THR A 352 -28.46 36.32 36.82
N ARG A 353 -28.05 36.57 38.07
CA ARG A 353 -28.03 35.60 39.19
C ARG A 353 -29.38 34.89 39.37
N LYS A 354 -29.38 33.55 39.42
CA LYS A 354 -30.41 32.77 40.12
C LYS A 354 -29.75 31.85 41.14
N TRP A 355 -30.13 32.08 42.40
CA TRP A 355 -29.74 31.29 43.56
C TRP A 355 -30.69 30.09 43.69
N SER A 356 -30.18 28.86 43.76
CA SER A 356 -30.96 27.71 44.23
C SER A 356 -30.11 26.80 45.12
N ARG A 357 -30.76 26.31 46.19
CA ARG A 357 -30.20 25.72 47.42
C ARG A 357 -29.74 24.26 47.22
N PRO A 358 -28.75 23.78 48.00
CA PRO A 358 -28.33 22.38 47.94
C PRO A 358 -29.30 21.48 48.71
N LYS A 359 -29.59 20.28 48.17
CA LYS A 359 -30.27 19.19 48.88
C LYS A 359 -29.29 18.02 49.11
N THR A 360 -28.92 17.83 50.37
CA THR A 360 -28.45 16.58 51.01
C THR A 360 -29.55 15.51 50.92
N ARG A 361 -29.38 14.17 50.76
CA ARG A 361 -28.46 13.09 51.23
C ARG A 361 -28.97 11.76 50.54
N PRO A 362 -28.43 10.53 50.73
CA PRO A 362 -27.34 10.07 51.60
C PRO A 362 -26.26 9.18 50.93
N VAL A 363 -25.20 8.96 51.72
CA VAL A 363 -24.04 8.11 51.49
C VAL A 363 -24.39 6.64 51.72
N TYR A 364 -24.11 5.76 50.76
CA TYR A 364 -23.75 4.36 51.02
C TYR A 364 -22.23 4.26 50.88
N ALA A 365 -21.59 3.78 51.94
CA ALA A 365 -20.15 3.59 51.99
C ALA A 365 -19.83 2.15 51.60
N ASP A 366 -19.21 1.97 50.44
CA ASP A 366 -18.50 0.73 50.11
C ASP A 366 -17.05 0.80 50.61
N PRO A 367 -16.47 -0.34 51.06
CA PRO A 367 -15.19 -0.37 51.73
C PRO A 367 -14.02 -0.09 50.78
N VAL A 368 -13.11 0.75 51.25
CA VAL A 368 -11.86 1.13 50.60
C VAL A 368 -10.92 -0.06 50.49
N VAL A 369 -10.70 -0.57 49.28
CA VAL A 369 -9.48 -1.33 48.94
C VAL A 369 -8.48 -0.32 48.37
N ARG A 370 -7.34 -0.21 49.05
CA ARG A 370 -6.22 0.66 48.66
C ARG A 370 -5.65 0.19 47.31
N SER A 371 -5.94 0.91 46.23
CA SER A 371 -5.15 0.81 45.01
C SER A 371 -3.90 1.69 45.17
N ALA A 372 -2.73 1.07 44.99
CA ALA A 372 -1.45 1.78 44.97
C ALA A 372 -1.51 2.89 43.91
N ALA A 373 -1.05 4.09 44.26
CA ALA A 373 -0.99 5.22 43.35
C ALA A 373 -0.22 4.83 42.08
N LYS A 374 -0.93 4.73 40.95
CA LYS A 374 -0.38 4.52 39.61
C LYS A 374 0.59 5.70 39.36
N LYS A 375 1.88 5.42 39.15
CA LYS A 375 2.86 6.46 38.77
C LYS A 375 2.39 7.08 37.45
N VAL A 376 2.02 8.36 37.49
CA VAL A 376 1.67 9.16 36.31
C VAL A 376 2.95 9.35 35.50
N GLN A 377 2.94 8.95 34.21
CA GLN A 377 4.01 9.28 33.27
C GLN A 377 4.08 10.81 33.13
N GLU A 378 5.25 11.40 33.35
CA GLU A 378 5.48 12.84 33.15
C GLU A 378 5.53 13.13 31.64
N LYS A 379 4.48 13.74 31.08
CA LYS A 379 4.43 14.19 29.67
C LYS A 379 5.51 15.26 29.42
N GLU A 380 6.28 15.14 28.33
CA GLU A 380 7.33 16.09 27.91
C GLU A 380 6.87 16.95 26.72
N TYR A 381 6.94 18.27 26.85
CA TYR A 381 6.55 19.25 25.83
C TYR A 381 7.77 20.02 25.31
N LEU A 382 7.83 20.25 24.00
CA LEU A 382 8.82 21.11 23.34
C LEU A 382 8.11 22.27 22.63
N LEU A 383 8.27 23.50 23.13
CA LEU A 383 7.78 24.70 22.47
C LEU A 383 8.87 25.28 21.58
N VAL A 384 8.52 25.63 20.36
CA VAL A 384 9.43 26.18 19.37
C VAL A 384 8.93 27.53 18.90
N ASP A 385 9.73 28.58 19.07
CA ASP A 385 9.49 29.87 18.42
C ASP A 385 9.87 29.76 16.94
N GLY A 386 8.84 29.70 16.08
CA GLY A 386 8.99 29.38 14.67
C GLY A 386 9.81 30.40 13.89
N TYR A 387 9.65 31.70 14.13
CA TYR A 387 10.45 32.71 13.41
C TYR A 387 11.86 32.79 13.93
N ASN A 388 12.04 32.68 15.25
CA ASN A 388 13.37 32.67 15.83
C ASN A 388 14.22 31.52 15.28
N VAL A 389 13.61 30.35 15.07
CA VAL A 389 14.28 29.21 14.44
C VAL A 389 14.52 29.43 12.94
N ILE A 390 13.52 29.90 12.18
CA ILE A 390 13.67 30.16 10.73
C ILE A 390 14.83 31.13 10.45
N PHE A 391 14.97 32.20 11.23
CA PHE A 391 16.04 33.18 11.02
C PHE A 391 17.41 32.73 11.57
N ALA A 392 17.43 31.75 12.48
CA ALA A 392 18.66 31.22 13.06
C ALA A 392 19.33 30.14 12.20
N TRP A 393 18.57 29.35 11.45
CA TRP A 393 19.10 28.27 10.60
C TRP A 393 19.41 28.80 9.20
N ASP A 394 20.66 28.65 8.77
CA ASP A 394 21.16 29.25 7.53
C ASP A 394 20.31 28.84 6.30
N GLU A 395 19.91 27.56 6.22
CA GLU A 395 19.11 27.03 5.11
C GLU A 395 17.68 27.59 5.07
N LEU A 396 17.04 27.75 6.24
CA LEU A 396 15.69 28.29 6.34
C LEU A 396 15.68 29.81 6.16
N ASN A 397 16.71 30.49 6.65
CA ASN A 397 16.85 31.94 6.53
C ASN A 397 17.04 32.37 5.06
N GLU A 398 17.87 31.65 4.29
CA GLU A 398 18.00 31.90 2.85
C GLU A 398 16.68 31.66 2.10
N LEU A 399 15.93 30.64 2.49
CA LEU A 399 14.63 30.35 1.89
C LEU A 399 13.57 31.41 2.27
N ALA A 400 13.60 31.92 3.50
CA ALA A 400 12.71 32.95 4.01
C ALA A 400 12.89 34.30 3.29
N LYS A 401 14.11 34.63 2.82
CA LYS A 401 14.38 35.82 2.00
C LYS A 401 13.64 35.80 0.66
N VAL A 402 13.33 34.61 0.14
CA VAL A 402 12.64 34.42 -1.14
C VAL A 402 11.15 34.16 -0.94
N ASN A 403 10.79 33.27 -0.01
CA ASN A 403 9.41 32.92 0.32
C ASN A 403 9.30 32.50 1.80
N LEU A 404 8.69 33.38 2.60
CA LEU A 404 8.49 33.15 4.04
C LEU A 404 7.57 31.97 4.32
N ASP A 405 6.50 31.78 3.55
CA ASP A 405 5.57 30.66 3.73
C ASP A 405 6.23 29.32 3.39
N GLY A 406 7.11 29.30 2.38
CA GLY A 406 7.95 28.14 2.08
C GLY A 406 8.91 27.78 3.21
N ALA A 407 9.45 28.78 3.92
CA ALA A 407 10.35 28.55 5.05
C ALA A 407 9.60 28.01 6.26
N ARG A 408 8.38 28.49 6.51
CA ARG A 408 7.49 27.91 7.53
C ARG A 408 7.18 26.44 7.23
N GLY A 409 6.74 26.11 6.01
CA GLY A 409 6.44 24.74 5.63
C GLY A 409 7.64 23.80 5.85
N LYS A 410 8.82 24.21 5.39
CA LYS A 410 10.05 23.42 5.55
C LYS A 410 10.47 23.25 7.02
N LEU A 411 10.30 24.28 7.86
CA LEU A 411 10.55 24.15 9.30
C LEU A 411 9.60 23.12 9.92
N LEU A 412 8.31 23.19 9.58
CA LEU A 412 7.29 22.30 10.12
C LEU A 412 7.53 20.84 9.73
N ASP A 413 7.96 20.58 8.48
CA ASP A 413 8.36 19.24 8.03
C ASP A 413 9.52 18.68 8.88
N ILE A 414 10.55 19.50 9.13
CA ILE A 414 11.72 19.09 9.92
C ILE A 414 11.33 18.78 11.38
N LEU A 415 10.47 19.60 11.97
CA LEU A 415 10.03 19.41 13.36
C LEU A 415 9.06 18.23 13.51
N CYS A 416 8.25 17.94 12.49
CA CYS A 416 7.40 16.76 12.42
C CYS A 416 8.22 15.46 12.47
N ASP A 417 9.25 15.37 11.62
CA ASP A 417 10.19 14.25 11.62
C ASP A 417 10.88 14.11 12.98
N TYR A 418 11.27 15.24 13.58
CA TYR A 418 11.96 15.27 14.85
C TYR A 418 11.11 14.80 16.03
N GLN A 419 9.83 15.19 16.07
CA GLN A 419 8.89 14.76 17.10
C GLN A 419 8.77 13.23 17.13
N GLY A 420 8.67 12.61 15.95
CA GLY A 420 8.59 11.16 15.81
C GLY A 420 9.83 10.42 16.35
N ILE A 421 11.00 11.06 16.34
CA ILE A 421 12.25 10.48 16.85
C ILE A 421 12.38 10.67 18.37
N ARG A 422 11.96 11.82 18.90
CA ARG A 422 12.15 12.19 20.32
C ARG A 422 11.03 11.70 21.24
N GLY A 423 9.82 11.49 20.72
CA GLY A 423 8.66 11.07 21.51
C GLY A 423 8.19 12.14 22.52
N CYS A 424 8.23 13.41 22.13
CA CYS A 424 7.72 14.54 22.91
C CYS A 424 6.54 15.21 22.20
N GLU A 425 5.77 16.03 22.90
CA GLU A 425 4.71 16.85 22.29
C GLU A 425 5.27 18.19 21.81
N LEU A 426 5.27 18.45 20.50
CA LEU A 426 5.90 19.62 19.90
C LEU A 426 4.86 20.67 19.51
N ILE A 427 5.06 21.90 20.00
CA ILE A 427 4.20 23.05 19.72
C ILE A 427 5.04 24.14 19.06
N VAL A 428 4.74 24.50 17.81
CA VAL A 428 5.39 25.59 17.09
C VAL A 428 4.51 26.83 17.14
N VAL A 429 5.08 27.94 17.59
CA VAL A 429 4.36 29.21 17.72
C VAL A 429 4.91 30.20 16.68
N PHE A 430 4.02 30.76 15.88
CA PHE A 430 4.35 31.83 14.93
C PHE A 430 3.63 33.12 15.32
N ASP A 431 4.38 34.23 15.34
CA ASP A 431 3.79 35.56 15.36
C ASP A 431 2.84 35.81 14.17
N ALA A 432 1.71 36.45 14.45
CA ALA A 432 0.92 37.07 13.39
C ALA A 432 1.65 38.27 12.78
N TYR A 433 2.39 38.03 11.69
CA TYR A 433 2.90 39.12 10.85
C TYR A 433 2.45 38.97 9.39
N ARG A 434 1.64 39.95 8.96
CA ARG A 434 1.11 40.26 7.61
C ARG A 434 0.08 39.32 6.98
N VAL A 435 -1.09 39.15 7.60
CA VAL A 435 -2.35 39.02 6.86
C VAL A 435 -3.45 39.74 7.63
N ALA A 436 -4.01 40.80 7.04
CA ALA A 436 -5.07 41.57 7.68
C ALA A 436 -6.35 40.73 7.81
N GLY A 437 -6.82 40.51 9.04
CA GLY A 437 -8.20 40.13 9.32
C GLY A 437 -8.52 38.64 9.47
N HIS A 438 -7.58 37.78 9.88
CA HIS A 438 -7.92 36.40 10.25
C HIS A 438 -8.06 36.22 11.78
N PRO A 439 -9.13 35.57 12.28
CA PRO A 439 -9.16 35.06 13.65
C PRO A 439 -8.10 33.95 13.82
N THR A 440 -7.61 33.78 15.05
CA THR A 440 -6.61 32.77 15.45
C THR A 440 -6.91 31.39 14.85
N GLU A 441 -5.90 30.77 14.26
CA GLU A 441 -5.98 29.40 13.75
C GLU A 441 -4.99 28.55 14.54
N ILE A 442 -5.52 27.71 15.43
CA ILE A 442 -4.78 26.57 15.98
C ILE A 442 -4.96 25.47 14.94
N SER A 443 -3.87 25.06 14.32
CA SER A 443 -3.88 24.07 13.26
C SER A 443 -2.83 23.04 13.56
N ASP A 444 -3.19 21.77 13.70
CA ASP A 444 -2.13 20.75 13.73
C ASP A 444 -1.55 20.60 12.32
N TYR A 445 -0.22 20.50 12.27
CA TYR A 445 0.52 20.22 11.06
C TYR A 445 1.15 18.85 11.23
N HIS A 446 0.63 17.83 10.55
CA HIS A 446 1.04 16.44 10.77
C HIS A 446 0.89 16.04 12.25
N ASN A 447 1.98 15.69 12.94
CA ASN A 447 1.99 15.29 14.35
C ASN A 447 2.35 16.42 15.32
N ILE A 448 2.62 17.65 14.85
CA ILE A 448 2.99 18.80 15.68
C ILE A 448 1.85 19.83 15.74
N HIS A 449 1.72 20.55 16.84
CA HIS A 449 0.72 21.61 16.99
C HIS A 449 1.28 22.94 16.51
N VAL A 450 0.58 23.62 15.60
CA VAL A 450 0.98 24.96 15.12
C VAL A 450 0.00 26.00 15.61
N VAL A 451 0.55 27.00 16.31
CA VAL A 451 -0.21 28.11 16.88
C VAL A 451 0.19 29.40 16.17
N PHE A 452 -0.76 30.02 15.46
CA PHE A 452 -0.60 31.40 14.98
C PHE A 452 -1.21 32.35 16.01
N THR A 453 -0.41 33.25 16.57
CA THR A 453 -0.91 34.22 17.56
C THR A 453 -1.85 35.25 16.91
N LYS A 454 -2.59 36.04 17.71
CA LYS A 454 -3.40 37.17 17.20
C LYS A 454 -2.51 38.37 16.89
N GLU A 455 -2.99 39.30 16.06
CA GLU A 455 -2.30 40.56 15.73
C GLU A 455 -1.87 41.41 16.95
N ALA A 456 -2.49 41.21 18.12
CA ALA A 456 -2.20 41.93 19.37
C ALA A 456 -1.41 41.12 20.42
N GLU A 457 -0.99 39.88 20.10
CA GLU A 457 -0.29 38.96 21.01
C GLU A 457 0.95 38.40 20.32
N THR A 458 2.10 38.46 21.00
CA THR A 458 3.36 37.92 20.45
C THR A 458 3.52 36.43 20.80
N ALA A 459 4.28 35.70 19.99
CA ALA A 459 4.67 34.33 20.25
C ALA A 459 5.32 34.19 21.63
N ASP A 460 6.14 35.16 22.01
CA ASP A 460 6.73 35.28 23.35
C ASP A 460 5.67 35.25 24.46
N GLN A 461 4.62 36.09 24.36
CA GLN A 461 3.55 36.13 25.37
C GLN A 461 2.83 34.80 25.52
N PHE A 462 2.63 34.08 24.42
CA PHE A 462 2.03 32.75 24.44
C PHE A 462 2.97 31.73 25.12
N ILE A 463 4.25 31.72 24.75
CA ILE A 463 5.26 30.80 25.28
C ILE A 463 5.47 31.04 26.78
N GLU A 464 5.58 32.30 27.22
CA GLU A 464 5.69 32.67 28.63
C GLU A 464 4.49 32.17 29.45
N LYS A 465 3.28 32.40 28.94
CA LYS A 465 2.04 31.98 29.62
C LYS A 465 1.94 30.47 29.72
N PHE A 466 2.23 29.76 28.63
CA PHE A 466 2.24 28.31 28.61
C PHE A 466 3.28 27.76 29.60
N ALA A 467 4.50 28.30 29.58
CA ALA A 467 5.57 27.91 30.49
C ALA A 467 5.21 28.17 31.96
N HIS A 468 4.55 29.28 32.29
CA HIS A 468 4.16 29.59 33.66
C HIS A 468 3.02 28.70 34.18
N GLU A 469 2.01 28.44 33.35
CA GLU A 469 0.84 27.65 33.74
C GLU A 469 1.15 26.15 33.81
N ASN A 470 2.02 25.66 32.92
CA ASN A 470 2.26 24.22 32.71
C ASN A 470 3.64 23.75 33.17
N GLY A 471 4.62 24.64 33.35
CA GLY A 471 6.01 24.28 33.72
C GLY A 471 6.16 23.61 35.09
N ARG A 472 5.14 23.67 35.95
CA ARG A 472 5.10 22.94 37.24
C ARG A 472 4.46 21.56 37.15
N ARG A 473 3.71 21.29 36.08
CA ARG A 473 2.93 20.05 35.89
C ARG A 473 3.57 19.10 34.88
N TYR A 474 4.28 19.66 33.91
CA TYR A 474 4.89 18.91 32.82
C TYR A 474 6.35 19.30 32.63
N ARG A 475 7.12 18.43 31.98
CA ARG A 475 8.50 18.74 31.60
C ARG A 475 8.47 19.56 30.30
N VAL A 476 8.53 20.87 30.44
CA VAL A 476 8.47 21.81 29.30
C VAL A 476 9.87 22.26 28.92
N THR A 477 10.22 22.13 27.63
CA THR A 477 11.44 22.65 27.01
C THR A 477 11.07 23.72 25.99
N VAL A 478 11.77 24.86 25.98
CA VAL A 478 11.53 25.93 25.01
C VAL A 478 12.75 26.12 24.12
N ALA A 479 12.53 26.17 22.81
CA ALA A 479 13.53 26.44 21.79
C ALA A 479 13.47 27.92 21.36
N THR A 480 14.42 28.72 21.86
CA THR A 480 14.57 30.13 21.49
C THR A 480 16.00 30.62 21.71
N SER A 481 16.45 31.52 20.85
CA SER A 481 17.72 32.22 20.97
C SER A 481 17.58 33.65 21.53
N ASP A 482 16.37 34.09 21.91
CA ASP A 482 16.17 35.40 22.54
C ASP A 482 16.64 35.39 24.01
N GLY A 483 17.52 36.33 24.36
CA GLY A 483 18.09 36.43 25.70
C GLY A 483 17.11 36.85 26.79
N LEU A 484 16.06 37.62 26.46
CA LEU A 484 15.02 37.99 27.44
C LEU A 484 14.12 36.80 27.76
N GLU A 485 13.65 36.10 26.72
CA GLU A 485 12.86 34.87 26.87
C GLU A 485 13.60 33.82 27.67
N GLN A 486 14.91 33.67 27.43
CA GLN A 486 15.73 32.71 28.16
C GLN A 486 15.72 32.91 29.67
N ILE A 487 15.66 34.16 30.14
CA ILE A 487 15.61 34.50 31.56
C ILE A 487 14.23 34.16 32.14
N ILE A 488 13.17 34.48 31.39
CA ILE A 488 11.77 34.31 31.84
C ILE A 488 11.40 32.83 31.94
N ILE A 489 11.73 32.04 30.92
CA ILE A 489 11.46 30.60 30.86
C ILE A 489 12.22 29.83 31.93
N ARG A 490 13.49 30.18 32.18
CA ARG A 490 14.26 29.61 33.30
C ARG A 490 13.64 29.99 34.64
N GLY A 491 13.12 31.20 34.78
CA GLY A 491 12.38 31.66 35.96
C GLY A 491 11.08 30.88 36.21
N ALA A 492 10.45 30.35 35.15
CA ALA A 492 9.25 29.51 35.23
C ALA A 492 9.56 28.04 35.60
N GLY A 493 10.83 27.63 35.59
CA GLY A 493 11.26 26.26 35.91
C GLY A 493 11.31 25.31 34.70
N CYS A 494 11.24 25.84 33.48
CA CYS A 494 11.27 25.08 32.24
C CYS A 494 12.72 24.89 31.73
N ALA A 495 12.94 23.82 30.96
CA ALA A 495 14.18 23.58 30.25
C ALA A 495 14.29 24.47 29.00
N LEU A 496 15.52 24.68 28.53
CA LEU A 496 15.77 25.59 27.41
C LEU A 496 16.82 25.03 26.47
N ILE A 497 16.54 25.15 25.18
CA ILE A 497 17.45 24.82 24.09
C ILE A 497 17.57 26.03 23.16
N SER A 498 18.77 26.38 22.73
CA SER A 498 18.92 27.43 21.71
C SER A 498 18.53 26.92 20.32
N SER A 499 18.19 27.82 19.40
CA SER A 499 17.78 27.44 18.04
C SER A 499 18.88 26.65 17.31
N ARG A 500 20.16 26.97 17.56
CA ARG A 500 21.30 26.24 16.98
C ARG A 500 21.55 24.88 17.63
N GLU A 501 21.33 24.77 18.93
CA GLU A 501 21.42 23.47 19.62
C GLU A 501 20.31 22.53 19.15
N LEU A 502 19.11 23.06 18.92
CA LEU A 502 18.00 22.30 18.34
C LEU A 502 18.36 21.78 16.94
N GLU A 503 18.97 22.62 16.09
CA GLU A 503 19.46 22.21 14.76
C GLU A 503 20.43 21.04 14.84
N ALA A 504 21.42 21.13 15.74
CA ALA A 504 22.42 20.10 15.95
C ALA A 504 21.80 18.81 16.51
N GLU A 505 20.87 18.91 17.46
CA GLU A 505 20.16 17.76 18.04
C GLU A 505 19.34 17.02 16.98
N ILE A 506 18.65 17.74 16.10
CA ILE A 506 17.88 17.16 14.98
C ILE A 506 18.80 16.45 13.98
N ALA A 507 19.93 17.08 13.63
CA ALA A 507 20.90 16.48 12.71
C ALA A 507 21.49 15.17 13.27
N ASP A 508 21.83 15.15 14.55
CA ASP A 508 22.33 13.96 15.25
C ASP A 508 21.26 12.87 15.36
N ALA A 509 20.02 13.23 15.67
CA ALA A 509 18.89 12.32 15.72
C ALA A 509 18.65 11.61 14.38
N LYS A 510 18.69 12.38 13.28
CA LYS A 510 18.55 11.86 11.91
C LYS A 510 19.68 10.89 11.54
N LYS A 511 20.91 11.17 11.96
CA LYS A 511 22.07 10.30 11.73
C LYS A 511 21.94 8.96 12.47
N ARG A 512 21.52 8.99 13.75
CA ARG A 512 21.32 7.77 14.56
C ARG A 512 20.24 6.85 13.98
N MET A 513 19.14 7.42 13.48
CA MET A 513 18.07 6.65 12.84
C MET A 513 18.59 5.91 11.58
N ASN A 514 19.37 6.60 10.76
CA ASN A 514 19.93 6.00 9.54
C ASN A 514 20.92 4.87 9.86
N GLU A 515 21.77 5.04 10.88
CA GLU A 515 22.70 4.00 11.35
C GLU A 515 21.95 2.76 11.88
N ASN A 516 20.86 2.97 12.64
CA ASN A 516 20.03 1.86 13.13
C ASN A 516 19.34 1.11 11.99
N TYR A 517 18.82 1.81 10.98
CA TYR A 517 18.19 1.19 9.81
C TYR A 517 19.18 0.31 9.02
N VAL A 518 20.39 0.82 8.77
CA VAL A 518 21.44 0.09 8.05
C VAL A 518 21.88 -1.16 8.84
N ASN A 519 22.04 -1.04 10.15
CA ASN A 519 22.43 -2.16 11.00
C ASN A 519 21.32 -3.22 11.11
N HIS A 520 20.05 -2.82 11.18
CA HIS A 520 18.93 -3.77 11.21
C HIS A 520 18.81 -4.56 9.90
N LYS A 521 19.07 -3.89 8.78
CA LYS A 521 19.11 -4.52 7.45
C LYS A 521 20.29 -5.48 7.30
N ALA A 522 21.45 -5.15 7.88
CA ALA A 522 22.62 -6.03 7.90
C ALA A 522 22.39 -7.28 8.78
N ALA A 523 21.73 -7.14 9.93
CA ALA A 523 21.41 -8.25 10.84
C ALA A 523 20.41 -9.24 10.22
N GLN A 524 19.37 -8.76 9.53
CA GLN A 524 18.39 -9.62 8.84
C GLN A 524 19.00 -10.43 7.68
N VAL A 525 19.99 -9.88 6.99
CA VAL A 525 20.72 -10.60 5.92
C VAL A 525 21.57 -11.74 6.50
N GLN A 526 22.13 -11.54 7.70
CA GLN A 526 23.01 -12.50 8.36
C GLN A 526 22.26 -13.64 9.06
N GLU A 527 21.05 -13.38 9.58
CA GLU A 527 20.15 -14.43 10.08
C GLU A 527 19.63 -15.32 8.96
N LYS A 528 19.17 -14.73 7.83
CA LYS A 528 18.75 -15.51 6.66
C LYS A 528 19.83 -16.45 6.14
N THR A 529 21.11 -16.10 6.22
CA THR A 529 22.19 -16.99 5.75
C THR A 529 22.50 -18.17 6.68
N LYS A 530 22.18 -18.08 7.98
CA LYS A 530 22.43 -19.17 8.94
C LYS A 530 21.34 -20.24 8.94
N THR A 531 20.10 -19.86 8.68
CA THR A 531 18.95 -20.77 8.76
C THR A 531 18.91 -21.80 7.63
N TYR A 532 19.33 -21.46 6.40
CA TYR A 532 19.26 -22.38 5.26
C TYR A 532 20.32 -23.51 5.22
N LEU A 533 21.38 -23.43 6.03
CA LEU A 533 22.50 -24.39 5.96
C LEU A 533 22.39 -25.56 6.94
N LEU A 534 21.47 -25.51 7.91
CA LEU A 534 21.42 -26.47 9.02
C LEU A 534 20.04 -27.12 9.24
N ASP A 535 18.95 -26.57 8.70
CA ASP A 535 17.59 -27.06 9.01
C ASP A 535 17.12 -28.24 8.14
N ASP A 536 17.85 -28.63 7.08
CA ASP A 536 17.45 -29.71 6.15
C ASP A 536 18.31 -30.98 6.24
N LEU A 537 19.09 -31.13 7.31
CA LEU A 537 19.91 -32.32 7.54
C LEU A 537 19.31 -33.20 8.63
N ASP A 538 18.84 -34.38 8.22
CA ASP A 538 18.41 -35.48 9.07
C ASP A 538 19.44 -35.70 10.22
N GLU A 539 18.98 -35.78 11.48
CA GLU A 539 19.87 -35.81 12.67
C GLU A 539 20.96 -36.90 12.60
N LYS A 540 20.68 -38.00 11.87
CA LYS A 540 21.63 -39.09 11.61
C LYS A 540 22.74 -38.73 10.62
N MET A 541 22.48 -37.88 9.63
CA MET A 541 23.51 -37.39 8.69
C MET A 541 24.40 -36.34 9.33
N ALA A 542 23.86 -35.48 10.20
CA ALA A 542 24.65 -34.50 10.94
C ALA A 542 25.68 -35.15 11.88
N GLU A 543 25.32 -36.27 12.53
CA GLU A 543 26.27 -37.07 13.33
C GLU A 543 27.33 -37.79 12.47
N GLN A 544 26.96 -38.29 11.29
CA GLN A 544 27.91 -38.92 10.37
C GLN A 544 28.93 -37.91 9.83
N ILE A 545 28.51 -36.70 9.48
CA ILE A 545 29.41 -35.65 9.00
C ILE A 545 30.35 -35.16 10.11
N LYS A 546 29.87 -35.08 11.37
CA LYS A 546 30.74 -34.79 12.52
C LYS A 546 31.80 -35.86 12.75
N LYS A 547 31.44 -37.15 12.66
CA LYS A 547 32.39 -38.26 12.76
C LYS A 547 33.43 -38.24 11.64
N ILE A 548 33.02 -37.98 10.40
CA ILE A 548 33.95 -37.89 9.26
C ILE A 548 34.93 -36.71 9.41
N ARG A 549 34.50 -35.62 10.06
CA ARG A 549 35.31 -34.43 10.28
C ARG A 549 36.31 -34.57 11.45
N GLU A 550 36.04 -35.46 12.41
CA GLU A 550 36.95 -35.78 13.52
C GLU A 550 37.98 -36.87 13.15
N ASP A 551 37.63 -37.81 12.26
CA ASP A 551 38.51 -38.92 11.85
C ASP A 551 39.36 -38.62 10.59
N GLY A 552 39.22 -37.44 9.99
CA GLY A 552 39.81 -37.08 8.69
C GLY A 552 41.15 -36.35 8.77
N ASP A 553 42.14 -36.88 9.48
CA ASP A 553 43.55 -36.48 9.36
C ASP A 553 44.39 -37.73 9.09
N LEU A 554 44.37 -38.22 7.83
CA LEU A 554 45.33 -39.17 7.26
C LEU A 554 45.15 -39.29 5.73
N SER A 555 46.05 -38.63 5.01
CA SER A 555 46.56 -38.90 3.65
C SER A 555 45.71 -39.75 2.68
N PHE A 556 45.27 -39.15 1.56
CA PHE A 556 45.78 -39.39 0.20
C PHE A 556 45.32 -38.30 -0.77
#